data_AF-A0A9E0V0L0-F1
#
_entry.id   AF-A0A9E0V0L0-F1
#
_cell.length_a   1.000
_cell.length_b   1.000
_cell.length_c   1.000
_cell.angle_alpha   90.00
_cell.angle_beta   90.00
_cell.angle_gamma   90.00
#
_symmetry.space_group_name_H-M   'P 1'
#
loop_
_entity.id
_entity.type
_entity.pdbx_description
1 polymer ?
#
loop_
_entity_poly.entity_id
_entity_poly.type
_entity_poly.pdbx_seq_one_letter_code
_entity_poly.pdbx_strand_id
1 'polypeptide(L)'
;MKNKKNITFIIYLAIVLFVPVIIWSGSSSEASEKSKTESMPSDSTTINWEKMSFEERKNYMKKVVMPAMYEEFNKFDSTRFTAMNCRTCHGSGVKVGDFKMPNSRIPKLHMNFEEIAHDNPNYMTFMASVVKPKMAALLGLPEYTHESQSGFGCMNCHMMEEAPNK
;
A
#
# COMPACT_ATOMS: atom_id res chain seq x y z
N MET A 1 -42.14 -16.09 16.53
CA MET A 1 -42.58 -17.49 16.27
C MET A 1 -41.72 -18.03 15.13
N LYS A 2 -40.76 -18.93 15.44
CA LYS A 2 -39.80 -19.54 14.49
C LYS A 2 -40.32 -20.91 14.08
N ASN A 3 -40.49 -21.14 12.78
CA ASN A 3 -41.04 -22.38 12.23
C ASN A 3 -39.95 -23.38 11.80
N LYS A 4 -39.96 -24.52 12.51
CA LYS A 4 -39.78 -25.92 12.09
C LYS A 4 -38.72 -26.25 11.03
N LYS A 5 -37.61 -26.84 11.50
CA LYS A 5 -36.81 -27.85 10.79
C LYS A 5 -37.10 -29.21 11.43
N ASN A 6 -37.36 -30.22 10.61
CA ASN A 6 -37.21 -31.67 10.77
C ASN A 6 -37.63 -32.23 9.39
N ILE A 7 -36.95 -33.15 8.72
CA ILE A 7 -37.00 -34.58 9.00
C ILE A 7 -35.94 -35.25 8.11
N THR A 8 -35.07 -36.00 8.76
CA THR A 8 -34.07 -36.93 8.21
C THR A 8 -34.77 -38.15 7.62
N PHE A 9 -34.47 -38.55 6.38
CA PHE A 9 -34.93 -39.82 5.79
C PHE A 9 -33.72 -40.61 5.29
N ILE A 10 -33.50 -41.76 5.93
CA ILE A 10 -32.48 -42.76 5.62
C ILE A 10 -33.21 -43.93 4.92
N ILE A 11 -32.45 -44.72 4.15
CA ILE A 11 -32.61 -46.15 3.81
C ILE A 11 -33.15 -46.44 2.40
N TYR A 12 -32.28 -47.04 1.56
CA TYR A 12 -32.41 -48.35 0.85
C TYR A 12 -31.51 -48.32 -0.41
N LEU A 13 -30.32 -48.95 -0.40
CA LEU A 13 -29.99 -50.37 -0.63
C LEU A 13 -29.93 -50.79 -2.13
N ALA A 14 -28.68 -50.86 -2.60
CA ALA A 14 -28.04 -51.68 -3.64
C ALA A 14 -28.85 -52.53 -4.64
N ILE A 15 -28.51 -52.38 -5.94
CA ILE A 15 -28.44 -53.50 -6.91
C ILE A 15 -27.16 -53.35 -7.75
N VAL A 16 -26.36 -54.41 -7.76
CA VAL A 16 -25.08 -54.61 -8.45
C VAL A 16 -25.32 -55.42 -9.72
N LEU A 17 -24.77 -55.00 -10.87
CA LEU A 17 -24.56 -55.87 -12.04
C LEU A 17 -23.22 -55.57 -12.75
N PHE A 18 -22.27 -56.49 -12.53
CA PHE A 18 -21.24 -57.08 -13.41
C PHE A 18 -20.64 -56.32 -14.64
N VAL A 19 -19.39 -55.85 -14.45
CA VAL A 19 -18.09 -55.99 -15.20
C VAL A 19 -18.10 -56.50 -16.66
N PRO A 20 -17.26 -55.95 -17.58
CA PRO A 20 -15.88 -56.44 -17.74
C PRO A 20 -14.78 -55.36 -17.80
N VAL A 21 -13.66 -55.74 -17.19
CA VAL A 21 -12.35 -55.09 -17.19
C VAL A 21 -11.75 -55.12 -18.60
N ILE A 22 -11.37 -53.96 -19.15
CA ILE A 22 -10.41 -53.84 -20.24
C ILE A 22 -9.27 -52.95 -19.74
N ILE A 23 -8.12 -53.58 -19.50
CA ILE A 23 -6.84 -52.94 -19.18
C ILE A 23 -6.11 -52.77 -20.51
N TRP A 24 -5.84 -51.53 -20.95
CA TRP A 24 -4.55 -51.19 -21.58
C TRP A 24 -4.30 -49.68 -21.73
N SER A 25 -3.04 -49.31 -21.46
CA SER A 25 -2.30 -48.12 -21.91
C SER A 25 -2.60 -46.75 -21.28
N GLY A 26 -1.93 -46.54 -20.14
CA GLY A 26 -1.01 -45.43 -19.88
C GLY A 26 -1.31 -44.04 -20.44
N SER A 27 -1.75 -43.15 -19.56
CA SER A 27 -1.34 -41.74 -19.59
C SER A 27 -1.34 -41.23 -18.16
N SER A 28 -0.14 -41.01 -17.63
CA SER A 28 0.10 -40.38 -16.33
C SER A 28 -0.51 -38.98 -16.32
N SER A 29 -1.62 -38.81 -15.61
CA SER A 29 -2.07 -37.48 -15.19
C SER A 29 -1.43 -37.18 -13.84
N GLU A 30 -0.23 -36.60 -13.89
CA GLU A 30 0.37 -35.97 -12.74
C GLU A 30 -0.57 -34.87 -12.24
N ALA A 31 -1.14 -35.13 -11.06
CA ALA A 31 -1.64 -34.12 -10.17
C ALA A 31 -0.48 -33.16 -9.85
N SER A 32 -0.38 -32.09 -10.64
CA SER A 32 0.41 -30.91 -10.29
C SER A 32 -0.28 -30.24 -9.11
N GLU A 33 0.19 -30.62 -7.94
CA GLU A 33 0.00 -29.97 -6.67
C GLU A 33 0.27 -28.47 -6.85
N LYS A 34 -0.83 -27.71 -6.92
CA LYS A 34 -0.85 -26.26 -7.01
C LYS A 34 -0.37 -25.70 -5.68
N SER A 35 0.95 -25.67 -5.51
CA SER A 35 1.62 -24.86 -4.50
C SER A 35 1.31 -23.40 -4.80
N LYS A 36 0.25 -22.90 -4.16
CA LYS A 36 -0.06 -21.47 -4.10
C LYS A 36 0.95 -20.84 -3.16
N THR A 37 2.18 -20.69 -3.62
CA THR A 37 3.02 -19.58 -3.17
C THR A 37 2.30 -18.33 -3.64
N GLU A 38 1.60 -17.69 -2.71
CA GLU A 38 1.04 -16.35 -2.88
C GLU A 38 2.21 -15.38 -2.91
N SER A 39 2.94 -15.38 -4.04
CA SER A 39 3.81 -14.28 -4.41
C SER A 39 2.92 -13.06 -4.50
N MET A 40 3.19 -12.07 -3.65
CA MET A 40 2.60 -10.74 -3.75
C MET A 40 2.62 -10.30 -5.22
N PRO A 41 1.51 -9.78 -5.77
CA PRO A 41 1.55 -9.22 -7.10
C PRO A 41 2.49 -8.02 -7.09
N SER A 42 3.72 -8.23 -7.55
CA SER A 42 4.55 -7.20 -8.17
C SER A 42 3.98 -6.88 -9.56
N ASP A 43 2.71 -6.53 -9.60
CA ASP A 43 2.08 -6.01 -10.81
C ASP A 43 2.31 -4.49 -10.77
N SER A 44 3.54 -4.08 -11.07
CA SER A 44 3.84 -2.70 -11.43
C SER A 44 3.25 -2.42 -12.81
N THR A 45 1.93 -2.47 -12.93
CA THR A 45 1.26 -1.70 -13.96
C THR A 45 1.61 -0.25 -13.64
N THR A 46 2.60 0.31 -14.34
CA THR A 46 3.08 1.69 -14.14
C THR A 46 1.88 2.62 -14.09
N ILE A 47 1.58 3.15 -12.90
CA ILE A 47 0.44 4.03 -12.76
C ILE A 47 0.73 5.35 -13.46
N ASN A 48 -0.30 5.93 -14.08
CA ASN A 48 -0.18 7.27 -14.64
C ASN A 48 -0.91 8.25 -13.74
N TRP A 49 -0.24 8.65 -12.66
CA TRP A 49 -0.80 9.54 -11.64
C TRP A 49 -1.34 10.86 -12.21
N GLU A 50 -0.64 11.42 -13.20
CA GLU A 50 -1.01 12.68 -13.86
C GLU A 50 -2.36 12.60 -14.58
N LYS A 51 -2.68 11.45 -15.19
CA LYS A 51 -3.93 11.23 -15.92
C LYS A 51 -5.11 10.84 -15.03
N MET A 52 -4.89 10.49 -13.76
CA MET A 52 -5.97 10.14 -12.83
C MET A 52 -6.79 11.37 -12.42
N SER A 53 -8.11 11.21 -12.40
CA SER A 53 -9.04 12.13 -11.75
C SER A 53 -8.81 12.19 -10.23
N PHE A 54 -9.38 13.20 -9.59
CA PHE A 54 -9.31 13.32 -8.13
C PHE A 54 -9.84 12.09 -7.39
N GLU A 55 -10.98 11.53 -7.84
CA GLU A 55 -11.58 10.36 -7.20
C GLU A 55 -10.74 9.09 -7.40
N GLU A 56 -10.13 8.92 -8.57
CA GLU A 56 -9.17 7.84 -8.83
C GLU A 56 -7.93 7.96 -7.94
N ARG A 57 -7.35 9.16 -7.84
CA ARG A 57 -6.21 9.43 -6.94
C ARG A 57 -6.56 9.15 -5.49
N LYS A 58 -7.71 9.60 -5.01
CA LYS A 58 -8.19 9.36 -3.64
C LYS A 58 -8.36 7.86 -3.37
N ASN A 59 -8.96 7.13 -4.31
CA ASN A 59 -9.15 5.69 -4.19
C ASN A 59 -7.82 4.93 -4.22
N TYR A 60 -6.88 5.33 -5.09
CA TYR A 60 -5.55 4.76 -5.16
C TYR A 60 -4.75 5.05 -3.88
N MET A 61 -4.77 6.30 -3.39
CA MET A 61 -4.16 6.67 -2.12
C MET A 61 -4.68 5.82 -0.97
N LYS A 62 -6.00 5.61 -0.89
CA LYS A 62 -6.62 4.81 0.16
C LYS A 62 -6.26 3.32 0.07
N LYS A 63 -6.23 2.74 -1.13
CA LYS A 63 -6.11 1.30 -1.33
C LYS A 63 -4.66 0.81 -1.48
N VAL A 64 -3.77 1.68 -1.95
CA VAL A 64 -2.40 1.31 -2.32
C VAL A 64 -1.38 2.10 -1.50
N VAL A 65 -1.41 3.43 -1.58
CA VAL A 65 -0.36 4.26 -0.96
C VAL A 65 -0.43 4.23 0.56
N MET A 66 -1.61 4.43 1.15
CA MET A 66 -1.75 4.48 2.60
C MET A 66 -1.38 3.15 3.27
N PRO A 67 -1.84 1.97 2.82
CA PRO A 67 -1.38 0.70 3.40
C PRO A 67 0.13 0.49 3.27
N ALA A 68 0.70 0.78 2.08
CA ALA A 68 2.14 0.63 1.86
C ALA A 68 2.95 1.57 2.76
N MET A 69 2.54 2.83 2.90
CA MET A 69 3.24 3.75 3.78
C MET A 69 3.01 3.46 5.26
N TYR A 70 1.81 3.01 5.65
CA TYR A 70 1.55 2.58 7.02
C TYR A 70 2.55 1.51 7.44
N GLU A 71 2.80 0.51 6.59
CA GLU A 71 3.76 -0.56 6.86
C GLU A 71 5.17 -0.02 7.13
N GLU A 72 5.70 0.83 6.23
CA GLU A 72 7.05 1.38 6.39
C GLU A 72 7.18 2.25 7.64
N PHE A 73 6.21 3.12 7.90
CA PHE A 73 6.23 3.98 9.08
C PHE A 73 6.03 3.21 10.38
N ASN A 74 5.14 2.22 10.41
CA ASN A 74 4.92 1.38 11.58
C ASN A 74 6.14 0.47 11.84
N LYS A 75 6.83 0.01 10.79
CA LYS A 75 8.11 -0.72 10.92
C LYS A 75 9.22 0.16 11.50
N PHE A 76 9.24 1.44 11.15
CA PHE A 76 10.22 2.39 11.66
C PHE A 76 9.97 2.78 13.13
N ASP A 77 8.74 3.13 13.48
CA ASP A 77 8.35 3.48 14.85
C ASP A 77 6.85 3.21 15.08
N SER A 78 6.53 1.98 15.48
CA SER A 78 5.13 1.55 15.69
C SER A 78 4.43 2.34 16.80
N THR A 79 5.18 2.78 17.81
CA THR A 79 4.64 3.55 18.94
C THR A 79 4.12 4.90 18.46
N ARG A 80 4.87 5.56 17.59
CA ARG A 80 4.49 6.86 17.03
C ARG A 80 3.46 6.75 15.90
N PHE A 81 3.56 5.71 15.07
CA PHE A 81 2.83 5.66 13.79
C PHE A 81 1.65 4.68 13.73
N THR A 82 1.30 3.98 14.81
CA THR A 82 0.14 3.05 14.83
C THR A 82 -1.19 3.71 14.43
N ALA A 83 -1.36 5.00 14.70
CA ALA A 83 -2.58 5.77 14.42
C ALA A 83 -2.53 6.55 13.08
N MET A 84 -1.56 6.24 12.20
CA MET A 84 -1.44 6.90 10.91
C MET A 84 -2.71 6.77 10.07
N ASN A 85 -3.08 7.87 9.42
CA ASN A 85 -4.24 7.95 8.55
C ASN A 85 -4.04 9.12 7.58
N CYS A 86 -5.06 9.41 6.75
CA CYS A 86 -5.01 10.48 5.75
C CYS A 86 -4.56 11.84 6.33
N ARG A 87 -4.90 12.13 7.60
CA ARG A 87 -4.55 13.40 8.27
C ARG A 87 -3.06 13.54 8.57
N THR A 88 -2.33 12.43 8.66
CA THR A 88 -0.89 12.46 8.89
C THR A 88 -0.19 13.22 7.76
N CYS A 89 -0.60 12.97 6.51
CA CYS A 89 0.00 13.60 5.35
C CYS A 89 -0.78 14.82 4.82
N HIS A 90 -2.11 14.85 4.96
CA HIS A 90 -2.97 15.89 4.37
C HIS A 90 -3.59 16.87 5.40
N GLY A 91 -3.31 16.71 6.69
CA GLY A 91 -3.81 17.61 7.72
C GLY A 91 -5.31 17.47 8.02
N SER A 92 -5.94 18.52 8.57
CA SER A 92 -7.37 18.47 8.98
C SER A 92 -8.35 18.67 7.85
N GLY A 93 -7.89 19.19 6.71
CA GLY A 93 -8.72 19.46 5.53
C GLY A 93 -9.48 18.22 5.05
N VAL A 94 -8.94 17.02 5.29
CA VAL A 94 -9.55 15.76 4.86
C VAL A 94 -10.98 15.57 5.38
N LYS A 95 -11.35 16.19 6.51
CA LYS A 95 -12.71 16.13 7.07
C LYS A 95 -13.74 16.81 6.18
N VAL A 96 -13.32 17.79 5.40
CA VAL A 96 -14.14 18.54 4.44
C VAL A 96 -13.76 18.22 2.98
N GLY A 97 -13.01 17.12 2.77
CA GLY A 97 -12.58 16.69 1.44
C GLY A 97 -11.38 17.44 0.86
N ASP A 98 -10.68 18.25 1.66
CA ASP A 98 -9.44 18.93 1.24
C ASP A 98 -8.20 18.06 1.53
N PHE A 99 -7.54 17.59 0.48
CA PHE A 99 -6.34 16.75 0.54
C PHE A 99 -5.08 17.50 0.08
N LYS A 100 -5.07 18.84 0.15
CA LYS A 100 -3.89 19.62 -0.21
C LYS A 100 -2.66 19.20 0.63
N MET A 101 -1.52 19.28 -0.04
CA MET A 101 -0.18 19.19 0.53
C MET A 101 0.59 20.42 0.06
N PRO A 102 1.64 20.87 0.77
CA PRO A 102 2.20 20.32 2.01
C PRO A 102 1.29 20.43 3.24
N ASN A 103 1.58 19.65 4.29
CA ASN A 103 0.84 19.69 5.56
C ASN A 103 1.63 20.44 6.64
N SER A 104 1.08 21.53 7.17
CA SER A 104 1.73 22.33 8.22
C SER A 104 1.90 21.62 9.57
N ARG A 105 1.29 20.45 9.75
CA ARG A 105 1.41 19.64 10.98
C ARG A 105 2.57 18.65 10.99
N ILE A 106 3.28 18.49 9.87
CA ILE A 106 4.55 17.76 9.88
C ILE A 106 5.70 18.74 10.07
N PRO A 107 6.86 18.31 10.60
CA PRO A 107 7.99 19.21 10.84
C PRO A 107 8.32 20.03 9.60
N LYS A 108 8.51 21.35 9.77
CA LYS A 108 9.02 22.20 8.70
C LYS A 108 10.48 21.87 8.47
N LEU A 109 10.96 22.08 7.24
CA LEU A 109 12.38 21.96 6.92
C LEU A 109 12.97 23.36 6.73
N HIS A 110 14.22 23.54 7.08
CA HIS A 110 15.00 24.73 6.72
C HIS A 110 16.09 24.37 5.72
N MET A 111 16.77 25.39 5.19
CA MET A 111 17.78 25.22 4.15
C MET A 111 19.01 24.42 4.62
N ASN A 112 19.29 24.43 5.93
CA ASN A 112 20.38 23.65 6.54
C ASN A 112 19.92 22.19 6.80
N PHE A 113 19.92 21.35 5.77
CA PHE A 113 19.51 19.94 5.91
C PHE A 113 20.46 19.13 6.79
N GLU A 114 21.73 19.54 6.89
CA GLU A 114 22.74 18.91 7.75
C GLU A 114 22.37 19.03 9.23
N GLU A 115 21.84 20.17 9.65
CA GLU A 115 21.34 20.38 11.01
C GLU A 115 20.08 19.54 11.29
N ILE A 116 19.14 19.45 10.34
CA ILE A 116 17.98 18.55 10.46
C ILE A 116 18.44 17.09 10.61
N ALA A 117 19.43 16.68 9.81
CA ALA A 117 20.01 15.35 9.84
C ALA A 117 20.77 15.10 11.15
N HIS A 118 21.47 16.10 11.69
CA HIS A 118 22.16 16.00 12.97
C HIS A 118 21.18 15.81 14.13
N ASP A 119 20.09 16.58 14.15
CA ASP A 119 19.11 16.56 15.24
C ASP A 119 18.19 15.33 15.16
N ASN A 120 17.93 14.84 13.94
CA ASN A 120 17.00 13.73 13.70
C ASN A 120 17.55 12.71 12.69
N PRO A 121 18.73 12.09 12.94
CA PRO A 121 19.45 11.30 11.94
C PRO A 121 18.67 10.08 11.45
N ASN A 122 17.99 9.39 12.37
CA ASN A 122 17.19 8.21 12.04
C ASN A 122 15.98 8.58 11.17
N TYR A 123 15.30 9.69 11.49
CA TYR A 123 14.17 10.16 10.72
C TYR A 123 14.62 10.69 9.36
N MET A 124 15.72 11.43 9.29
CA MET A 124 16.24 11.92 8.02
C MET A 124 16.63 10.75 7.10
N THR A 125 17.32 9.74 7.64
CA THR A 125 17.68 8.53 6.90
C THR A 125 16.44 7.78 6.41
N PHE A 126 15.44 7.60 7.28
CA PHE A 126 14.17 6.95 6.93
C PHE A 126 13.40 7.72 5.86
N MET A 127 13.28 9.04 6.00
CA MET A 127 12.57 9.87 5.03
C MET A 127 13.27 9.85 3.66
N ALA A 128 14.60 9.98 3.65
CA ALA A 128 15.39 10.03 2.42
C ALA A 128 15.49 8.68 1.71
N SER A 129 15.65 7.59 2.47
CA SER A 129 15.99 6.26 1.91
C SER A 129 14.78 5.33 1.78
N VAL A 130 13.67 5.62 2.46
CA VAL A 130 12.47 4.79 2.42
C VAL A 130 11.27 5.58 1.93
N VAL A 131 10.88 6.65 2.63
CA VAL A 131 9.61 7.34 2.35
C VAL A 131 9.63 8.01 0.97
N LYS A 132 10.64 8.82 0.68
CA LYS A 132 10.79 9.54 -0.59
C LYS A 132 10.81 8.58 -1.79
N PRO A 133 11.70 7.57 -1.86
CA PRO A 133 11.74 6.66 -3.01
C PRO A 133 10.47 5.82 -3.13
N LYS A 134 9.91 5.32 -2.02
CA LYS A 134 8.67 4.53 -2.04
C LYS A 134 7.50 5.35 -2.55
N MET A 135 7.35 6.60 -2.11
CA MET A 135 6.30 7.50 -2.60
C MET A 135 6.47 7.83 -4.09
N ALA A 136 7.70 8.13 -4.53
CA ALA A 136 7.99 8.36 -5.94
C ALA A 136 7.56 7.15 -6.79
N ALA A 137 7.98 5.95 -6.40
CA ALA A 137 7.64 4.70 -7.07
C ALA A 137 6.12 4.42 -7.07
N LEU A 138 5.45 4.53 -5.92
CA LEU A 138 4.01 4.33 -5.79
C LEU A 138 3.20 5.32 -6.63
N LEU A 139 3.73 6.53 -6.85
CA LEU A 139 3.10 7.57 -7.65
C LEU A 139 3.49 7.52 -9.14
N GLY A 140 4.42 6.65 -9.52
CA GLY A 140 4.96 6.63 -10.89
C GLY A 140 5.69 7.92 -11.25
N LEU A 141 6.28 8.61 -10.26
CA LEU A 141 7.03 9.85 -10.43
C LEU A 141 8.53 9.58 -10.28
N PRO A 142 9.40 10.32 -11.00
CA PRO A 142 10.82 10.32 -10.68
C PRO A 142 11.04 10.90 -9.28
N GLU A 143 12.11 10.49 -8.62
CA GLU A 143 12.56 11.18 -7.42
C GLU A 143 13.12 12.56 -7.78
N TYR A 144 12.90 13.54 -6.90
CA TYR A 144 13.59 14.80 -6.97
C TYR A 144 15.09 14.59 -6.76
N THR A 145 15.88 15.19 -7.65
CA THR A 145 17.33 15.32 -7.55
C THR A 145 17.72 16.78 -7.73
N HIS A 146 18.89 17.18 -7.23
CA HIS A 146 19.35 18.56 -7.41
C HIS A 146 19.62 18.87 -8.89
N GLU A 147 19.97 17.86 -9.66
CA GLU A 147 20.25 17.90 -11.08
C GLU A 147 18.96 18.05 -11.90
N SER A 148 17.92 17.24 -11.62
CA SER A 148 16.66 17.27 -12.37
C SER A 148 15.74 18.42 -11.96
N GLN A 149 15.91 18.96 -10.75
CA GLN A 149 15.06 19.99 -10.14
C GLN A 149 13.55 19.69 -10.22
N SER A 150 13.19 18.41 -10.39
CA SER A 150 11.83 17.95 -10.65
C SER A 150 11.65 16.52 -10.16
N GLY A 151 10.40 16.15 -9.84
CA GLY A 151 10.05 14.85 -9.26
C GLY A 151 9.52 14.95 -7.84
N PHE A 152 9.32 13.80 -7.21
CA PHE A 152 8.86 13.69 -5.83
C PHE A 152 10.02 13.86 -4.85
N GLY A 153 9.94 14.85 -3.97
CA GLY A 153 10.94 15.20 -2.97
C GLY A 153 10.33 15.62 -1.64
N CYS A 154 11.21 16.09 -0.75
CA CYS A 154 10.86 16.43 0.64
C CYS A 154 9.71 17.44 0.72
N MET A 155 9.70 18.40 -0.20
CA MET A 155 8.72 19.50 -0.26
C MET A 155 7.34 19.09 -0.75
N ASN A 156 7.15 17.86 -1.23
CA ASN A 156 5.81 17.38 -1.57
C ASN A 156 4.95 17.13 -0.33
N CYS A 157 5.57 16.96 0.85
CA CYS A 157 4.87 16.78 2.11
C CYS A 157 5.20 17.88 3.13
N HIS A 158 6.47 18.28 3.20
CA HIS A 158 6.97 19.24 4.19
C HIS A 158 6.88 20.68 3.68
N MET A 159 6.62 21.60 4.61
CA MET A 159 6.76 23.03 4.35
C MET A 159 8.19 23.47 4.63
N MET A 160 8.68 24.47 3.89
CA MET A 160 9.88 25.20 4.30
C MET A 160 9.56 26.13 5.46
N GLU A 161 10.53 26.32 6.35
CA GLU A 161 10.55 27.47 7.23
C GLU A 161 10.67 28.74 6.38
N GLU A 162 9.87 29.74 6.73
CA GLU A 162 10.04 31.06 6.15
C GLU A 162 11.39 31.59 6.59
N ALA A 163 12.14 32.21 5.67
CA ALA A 163 13.36 32.89 6.06
C ALA A 163 13.05 33.87 7.20
N PRO A 164 13.86 33.95 8.26
CA PRO A 164 13.60 34.88 9.34
C PRO A 164 13.45 36.28 8.74
N ASN A 165 12.31 36.93 9.01
CA ASN A 165 12.06 38.30 8.61
C ASN A 165 13.20 39.15 9.21
N LYS A 166 14.07 39.70 8.35
CA LYS A 166 15.10 40.65 8.74
C LYS A 166 14.49 42.00 9.09
#